data_AF-A0A7S0B6N6-F1
#
_entry.id   AF-A0A7S0B6N6-F1
#
_cell.length_a   1.000
_cell.length_b   1.000
_cell.length_c   1.000
_cell.angle_alpha   90.00
_cell.angle_beta   90.00
_cell.angle_gamma   90.00
#
_symmetry.space_group_name_H-M   'P 1'
#
loop_
_entity.id
_entity.type
_entity.pdbx_description
1 polymer ?
#
loop_
_entity_poly.entity_id
_entity_poly.type
_entity_poly.pdbx_seq_one_letter_code
_entity_poly.pdbx_strand_id
1 'polypeptide(L)'
;VAHVHYGGQTADPYDERRLKAAFARLVGPGLLGGSAPCALDRKGLHSLPQDLDNLDAAQAFSDSLPSEDHAGLFGLHPNAEILLRPRRAWEALEALALMHAATAHRYTDPTFNVLEDTTASSLGDSLRRLGGLD
;
A
#
# COMPACT_ATOMS: atom_id res chain seq x y z
N VAL A 1 -7.87 -5.91 -25.91
CA VAL A 1 -7.33 -5.90 -24.54
C VAL A 1 -8.38 -5.48 -23.51
N ALA A 2 -8.87 -4.24 -23.54
CA ALA A 2 -9.86 -3.72 -22.60
C ALA A 2 -11.07 -4.64 -22.35
N HIS A 3 -11.83 -4.99 -23.39
CA HIS A 3 -13.07 -5.75 -23.26
C HIS A 3 -12.85 -7.24 -22.91
N VAL A 4 -11.85 -7.89 -23.50
CA VAL A 4 -11.64 -9.35 -23.38
C VAL A 4 -10.82 -9.71 -22.14
N HIS A 5 -9.73 -8.99 -21.85
CA HIS A 5 -8.83 -9.36 -20.74
C HIS A 5 -9.23 -8.74 -19.41
N TYR A 6 -9.81 -7.52 -19.43
CA TYR A 6 -10.20 -6.81 -18.20
C TYR A 6 -11.72 -6.69 -18.04
N GLY A 7 -12.45 -6.55 -19.15
CA GLY A 7 -13.91 -6.40 -19.14
C GLY A 7 -14.68 -7.62 -18.64
N GLY A 8 -14.14 -8.83 -18.77
CA GLY A 8 -14.76 -10.06 -18.23
C GLY A 8 -14.89 -10.08 -16.71
N GLN A 9 -14.13 -9.24 -15.99
CA GLN A 9 -14.24 -9.06 -14.53
C GLN A 9 -15.10 -7.84 -14.15
N THR A 10 -15.54 -7.05 -15.13
CA THR A 10 -16.28 -5.82 -14.89
C THR A 10 -17.78 -6.11 -15.01
N ALA A 11 -18.51 -6.00 -13.91
CA ALA A 11 -19.96 -6.19 -13.91
C ALA A 11 -20.74 -4.92 -14.29
N ASP A 12 -20.14 -3.73 -14.09
CA ASP A 12 -20.78 -2.45 -14.35
C ASP A 12 -20.41 -1.91 -15.76
N PRO A 13 -21.39 -1.63 -16.64
CA PRO A 13 -21.12 -1.01 -17.94
C PRO A 13 -20.41 0.35 -17.86
N TYR A 14 -20.57 1.11 -16.76
CA TYR A 14 -19.86 2.38 -16.58
C TYR A 14 -18.36 2.18 -16.36
N ASP A 15 -17.97 1.14 -15.63
CA ASP A 15 -16.57 0.79 -15.43
C ASP A 15 -15.97 0.23 -16.71
N GLU A 16 -16.73 -0.54 -17.48
CA GLU A 16 -16.29 -1.02 -18.79
C GLU A 16 -15.99 0.16 -19.74
N ARG A 17 -16.85 1.18 -19.72
CA ARG A 17 -16.64 2.42 -20.49
C ARG A 17 -15.39 3.18 -20.04
N ARG A 18 -15.16 3.31 -18.73
CA ARG A 18 -13.95 3.95 -18.18
C ARG A 18 -12.69 3.22 -18.61
N LEU A 19 -12.73 1.89 -18.56
CA LEU A 19 -11.61 1.05 -18.93
C LEU A 19 -11.28 1.20 -20.42
N LYS A 20 -12.29 1.18 -21.31
CA LYS A 20 -12.12 1.48 -22.74
C LYS A 20 -11.50 2.86 -22.97
N ALA A 21 -11.95 3.88 -22.24
CA ALA A 21 -11.40 5.24 -22.35
C ALA A 21 -9.93 5.32 -21.93
N ALA A 22 -9.54 4.63 -20.85
CA ALA A 22 -8.15 4.57 -20.40
C ALA A 22 -7.24 3.91 -21.46
N PHE A 23 -7.66 2.77 -22.01
CA PHE A 23 -6.90 2.10 -23.07
C PHE A 23 -6.81 2.92 -24.36
N ALA A 24 -7.87 3.63 -24.74
CA ALA A 24 -7.84 4.52 -25.91
C ALA A 24 -6.81 5.65 -25.75
N ARG A 25 -6.59 6.13 -24.51
CA ARG A 25 -5.57 7.15 -24.21
C ARG A 25 -4.16 6.57 -24.20
N LEU A 26 -3.96 5.40 -23.60
CA LEU A 26 -2.62 4.83 -23.35
C LEU A 26 -2.09 3.95 -24.49
N VAL A 27 -2.95 3.45 -25.36
CA VAL A 27 -2.59 2.52 -26.47
C VAL A 27 -3.04 3.12 -27.81
N GLY A 28 -2.91 4.45 -27.94
CA GLY A 28 -3.25 5.19 -29.16
C GLY A 28 -2.02 5.48 -30.02
N PRO A 29 -2.17 5.61 -31.36
CA PRO A 29 -1.06 5.94 -32.26
C PRO A 29 -0.41 7.29 -31.94
N GLY A 30 -1.13 8.19 -31.26
CA GLY A 30 -0.58 9.47 -30.78
C GLY A 30 0.51 9.34 -29.70
N LEU A 31 0.67 8.16 -29.07
CA LEU A 31 1.78 7.91 -28.14
C LEU A 31 3.12 7.68 -28.86
N LEU A 32 3.08 7.22 -30.10
CA LEU A 32 4.29 6.85 -30.87
C LEU A 32 4.91 8.06 -31.60
N GLY A 33 4.27 9.23 -31.54
CA GLY A 33 4.73 10.46 -32.17
C GLY A 33 5.83 11.13 -31.34
N GLY A 34 7.09 10.85 -31.67
CA GLY A 34 8.28 11.24 -30.91
C GLY A 34 8.66 12.73 -30.86
N SER A 35 7.73 13.66 -30.65
CA SER A 35 8.09 15.08 -30.47
C SER A 35 7.70 15.71 -29.13
N ALA A 36 6.90 15.03 -28.29
CA ALA A 36 6.57 15.54 -26.95
C ALA A 36 6.43 14.39 -25.93
N PRO A 37 6.90 14.60 -24.68
CA PRO A 37 6.64 13.65 -23.60
C PRO A 37 5.13 13.44 -23.46
N CYS A 38 4.68 12.18 -23.53
CA CYS A 38 3.27 11.85 -23.33
C CYS A 38 2.93 12.11 -21.87
N ALA A 39 2.27 13.25 -21.60
CA ALA A 39 1.82 13.61 -20.27
C ALA A 39 0.71 12.66 -19.81
N LEU A 40 0.98 11.94 -18.72
CA LEU A 40 0.07 11.02 -18.05
C LEU A 40 -0.96 11.78 -17.20
N ASP A 41 -0.59 12.95 -16.68
CA ASP A 41 -1.48 13.83 -15.94
C ASP A 41 -1.73 15.17 -16.67
N ARG A 42 -2.74 15.93 -16.22
CA ARG A 42 -3.06 17.24 -16.83
C ARG A 42 -2.03 18.32 -16.51
N LYS A 43 -1.23 18.13 -15.45
CA LYS A 43 -0.22 19.09 -15.02
C LYS A 43 1.13 18.88 -15.72
N GLY A 44 1.29 17.79 -16.47
CA GLY A 44 2.55 17.43 -17.14
C GLY A 44 3.66 17.06 -16.14
N LEU A 45 3.31 16.71 -14.91
CA LEU A 45 4.27 16.29 -13.88
C LEU A 45 4.70 14.84 -14.07
N HIS A 46 3.84 14.05 -14.71
CA HIS A 46 4.12 12.65 -15.01
C HIS A 46 4.13 12.47 -16.51
N SER A 47 5.25 12.02 -17.05
CA SER A 47 5.40 11.76 -18.48
C SER A 47 6.05 10.41 -18.71
N LEU A 48 5.73 9.80 -19.85
CA LEU A 48 6.48 8.63 -20.30
C LEU A 48 7.94 9.00 -20.60
N PRO A 49 8.92 8.21 -20.14
CA PRO A 49 10.31 8.43 -20.50
C PRO A 49 10.51 8.13 -21.99
N GLN A 50 11.41 8.87 -22.65
CA GLN A 50 11.69 8.70 -24.07
C GLN A 50 12.78 7.64 -24.34
N ASP A 51 13.67 7.40 -23.37
CA ASP A 51 14.87 6.59 -23.53
C ASP A 51 14.82 5.31 -22.67
N LEU A 52 13.74 4.53 -22.82
CA LEU A 52 13.58 3.22 -22.17
C LEU A 52 14.08 2.10 -23.09
N ASP A 53 15.39 2.06 -23.29
CA ASP A 53 16.01 1.14 -24.26
C ASP A 53 16.16 -0.28 -23.71
N ASN A 54 16.07 -0.46 -22.39
CA ASN A 54 16.24 -1.74 -21.73
C ASN A 54 15.47 -1.82 -20.40
N LEU A 55 15.41 -3.03 -19.85
CA LEU A 55 14.68 -3.33 -18.61
C LEU A 55 15.30 -2.64 -17.38
N ASP A 56 16.63 -2.49 -17.34
CA ASP A 56 17.32 -1.82 -16.22
C ASP A 56 16.99 -0.32 -16.16
N ALA A 57 16.91 0.34 -17.32
CA ALA A 57 16.46 1.72 -17.43
C ALA A 57 15.00 1.87 -17.00
N ALA A 58 14.14 0.89 -17.31
CA ALA A 58 12.76 0.85 -16.84
C ALA A 58 12.66 0.72 -15.32
N GLN A 59 13.48 -0.15 -14.73
CA GLN A 59 13.54 -0.32 -13.29
C GLN A 59 14.03 0.95 -12.61
N ALA A 60 15.14 1.53 -13.08
CA ALA A 60 15.70 2.76 -12.51
C ALA A 60 14.71 3.93 -12.58
N PHE A 61 13.94 4.04 -13.67
CA PHE A 61 12.87 5.03 -13.76
C PHE A 61 11.75 4.74 -12.75
N SER A 62 11.29 3.49 -12.65
CA SER A 62 10.27 3.08 -11.69
C SER A 62 10.69 3.39 -10.25
N ASP A 63 11.95 3.15 -9.90
CA ASP A 63 12.50 3.41 -8.58
C ASP A 63 12.63 4.91 -8.27
N SER A 64 12.66 5.76 -9.30
CA SER A 64 12.69 7.23 -9.15
C SER A 64 11.32 7.86 -8.89
N LEU A 65 10.23 7.10 -9.08
CA LEU A 65 8.88 7.60 -8.89
C LEU A 65 8.57 7.82 -7.40
N PRO A 66 7.73 8.81 -7.07
CA PRO A 66 7.28 9.01 -5.70
C PRO A 66 6.49 7.80 -5.21
N SER A 67 6.56 7.54 -3.89
CA SER A 67 5.80 6.46 -3.25
C SER A 67 4.29 6.69 -3.24
N GLU A 68 3.85 7.93 -3.45
CA GLU A 68 2.45 8.32 -3.43
C GLU A 68 2.06 9.02 -4.73
N ASP A 69 1.01 8.51 -5.38
CA ASP A 69 0.42 9.13 -6.56
C ASP A 69 -0.68 10.14 -6.18
N HIS A 70 -0.78 11.21 -6.95
CA HIS A 70 -1.89 12.15 -6.85
C HIS A 70 -3.12 11.68 -7.62
N ALA A 71 -4.32 12.01 -7.13
CA ALA A 71 -5.59 11.67 -7.77
C ALA A 71 -5.68 12.12 -9.25
N GLY A 72 -4.99 13.21 -9.59
CA GLY A 72 -4.92 13.73 -10.97
C GLY A 72 -4.30 12.76 -11.98
N LEU A 73 -3.39 11.88 -11.54
CA LEU A 73 -2.78 10.84 -12.39
C LEU A 73 -3.86 9.87 -12.91
N PHE A 74 -4.85 9.57 -12.08
CA PHE A 74 -5.98 8.70 -12.40
C PHE A 74 -7.15 9.44 -13.07
N GLY A 75 -6.96 10.71 -13.43
CA GLY A 75 -8.02 11.55 -14.00
C GLY A 75 -9.11 11.95 -13.01
N LEU A 76 -8.85 11.78 -11.70
CA LEU A 76 -9.78 12.13 -10.63
C LEU A 76 -9.58 13.58 -10.17
N HIS A 77 -10.63 14.15 -9.58
CA HIS A 77 -10.55 15.46 -8.95
C HIS A 77 -9.69 15.39 -7.66
N PRO A 78 -8.90 16.42 -7.32
CA PRO A 78 -8.10 16.43 -6.08
C PRO A 78 -8.90 16.13 -4.79
N ASN A 79 -10.20 16.49 -4.79
CA ASN A 79 -11.09 16.18 -3.66
C ASN A 79 -11.26 14.67 -3.41
N ALA A 80 -10.94 13.79 -4.37
CA ALA A 80 -10.95 12.36 -4.16
C ALA A 80 -10.00 11.94 -3.03
N GLU A 81 -8.85 12.60 -2.89
CA GLU A 81 -7.91 12.35 -1.78
C GLU A 81 -8.50 12.79 -0.44
N ILE A 82 -9.20 13.91 -0.42
CA ILE A 82 -9.85 14.44 0.78
C ILE A 82 -10.89 13.46 1.30
N LEU A 83 -11.68 12.85 0.40
CA LEU A 83 -12.69 11.86 0.78
C LEU A 83 -12.10 10.54 1.28
N LEU A 84 -10.90 10.18 0.82
CA LEU A 84 -10.20 8.98 1.24
C LEU A 84 -9.58 9.09 2.65
N ARG A 85 -9.16 10.30 3.06
CA ARG A 85 -8.49 10.52 4.35
C ARG A 85 -9.33 10.13 5.57
N PRO A 86 -10.59 10.57 5.73
CA PRO A 86 -11.43 10.16 6.86
C PRO A 86 -11.64 8.65 6.91
N ARG A 87 -11.83 8.03 5.75
CA ARG A 87 -12.05 6.58 5.65
C ARG A 87 -10.83 5.80 6.14
N ARG A 88 -9.62 6.16 5.67
CA ARG A 88 -8.37 5.55 6.13
C ARG A 88 -8.14 5.76 7.63
N ALA A 89 -8.45 6.96 8.13
CA ALA A 89 -8.34 7.25 9.56
C ALA A 89 -9.28 6.37 10.40
N TRP A 90 -10.52 6.18 9.93
CA TRP A 90 -11.48 5.32 10.57
C TRP A 90 -11.04 3.85 10.56
N GLU A 91 -10.63 3.32 9.41
CA GLU A 91 -10.13 1.96 9.26
C GLU A 91 -8.92 1.70 10.18
N ALA A 92 -8.03 2.69 10.34
CA ALA A 92 -6.90 2.60 11.28
C ALA A 92 -7.34 2.57 12.75
N LEU A 93 -8.30 3.42 13.13
CA LEU A 93 -8.86 3.43 14.49
C LEU A 93 -9.57 2.11 14.82
N GLU A 94 -10.31 1.56 13.87
CA GLU A 94 -10.99 0.27 14.02
C GLU A 94 -9.98 -0.87 14.20
N ALA A 95 -8.94 -0.90 13.38
CA ALA A 95 -7.86 -1.89 13.53
C ALA A 95 -7.18 -1.80 14.91
N LEU A 96 -6.90 -0.58 15.39
CA LEU A 96 -6.34 -0.36 16.73
C LEU A 96 -7.28 -0.82 17.85
N ALA A 97 -8.58 -0.53 17.73
CA ALA A 97 -9.58 -0.96 18.70
C ALA A 97 -9.67 -2.49 18.78
N LEU A 98 -9.62 -3.18 17.63
CA LEU A 98 -9.61 -4.64 17.56
C LEU A 98 -8.33 -5.23 18.16
N MET A 99 -7.16 -4.64 17.87
CA MET A 99 -5.89 -5.06 18.48
C MET A 99 -5.91 -4.86 20.00
N HIS A 100 -6.48 -3.75 20.48
CA HIS A 100 -6.63 -3.50 21.90
C HIS A 100 -7.57 -4.50 22.58
N ALA A 101 -8.72 -4.78 21.98
CA ALA A 101 -9.65 -5.79 22.49
C ALA A 101 -9.00 -7.19 22.53
N ALA A 102 -8.25 -7.57 21.49
CA ALA A 102 -7.55 -8.85 21.43
C ALA A 102 -6.42 -8.97 22.47
N THR A 103 -5.70 -7.89 22.73
CA THR A 103 -4.63 -7.86 23.75
C THR A 103 -5.20 -7.83 25.17
N ALA A 104 -6.28 -7.09 25.41
CA ALA A 104 -7.00 -7.12 26.68
C ALA A 104 -7.56 -8.50 27.00
N HIS A 105 -8.11 -9.22 26.00
CA HIS A 105 -8.59 -10.59 26.20
C HIS A 105 -7.47 -11.56 26.58
N ARG A 106 -6.25 -11.40 26.04
CA ARG A 106 -5.08 -12.21 26.40
C ARG A 106 -4.59 -11.98 27.84
N TYR A 107 -4.79 -10.78 28.38
CA TYR A 107 -4.44 -10.47 29.78
C TYR A 107 -5.48 -10.94 30.80
N THR A 108 -6.74 -11.10 30.38
CA THR A 108 -7.82 -11.62 31.24
C THR A 108 -7.92 -13.14 31.27
N ASP A 109 -7.15 -13.85 30.44
CA ASP A 109 -7.12 -15.31 30.43
C ASP A 109 -6.17 -15.82 31.54
N PRO A 110 -6.67 -16.43 32.63
CA PRO A 110 -5.84 -16.85 33.76
C PRO A 110 -4.86 -17.97 33.41
N THR A 111 -4.93 -18.56 32.22
CA THR A 111 -4.00 -19.59 31.75
C THR A 111 -2.70 -19.03 31.19
N PHE A 112 -2.66 -17.77 30.74
CA PHE A 112 -1.46 -17.15 30.16
C PHE A 112 -0.51 -16.56 31.21
N ASN A 113 -1.02 -16.17 32.39
CA ASN A 113 -0.22 -15.63 33.50
C ASN A 113 0.65 -16.69 34.22
N VAL A 114 0.63 -17.95 33.78
CA VAL A 114 1.38 -19.04 34.44
C VAL A 114 2.77 -19.26 33.84
N LEU A 115 3.08 -18.66 32.67
CA LEU A 115 4.33 -18.95 31.95
C LEU A 115 5.45 -17.91 32.09
N GLU A 116 5.21 -16.72 32.65
CA GLU A 116 6.29 -15.74 32.89
C GLU A 116 6.88 -15.79 34.32
N ASP A 117 6.16 -16.33 35.31
CA ASP A 117 6.65 -16.36 36.70
C ASP A 117 7.65 -17.50 37.01
N THR A 118 7.79 -18.49 36.14
CA THR A 118 8.72 -19.62 36.37
C THR A 118 10.17 -19.32 35.96
N THR A 119 10.43 -18.31 35.12
CA THR A 119 11.80 -17.96 34.70
C THR A 119 12.43 -16.86 35.57
N ALA A 120 11.63 -15.98 36.17
CA ALA A 120 12.11 -14.96 37.11
C ALA A 120 12.52 -15.55 38.47
N SER A 121 11.83 -16.60 38.93
CA SER A 121 12.11 -17.29 40.20
C SER A 121 13.41 -18.12 40.15
N SER A 122 13.70 -18.80 39.03
CA SER A 122 14.87 -19.68 38.94
C SER A 122 16.21 -18.93 38.76
N LEU A 123 16.19 -17.72 38.18
CA LEU A 123 17.36 -16.84 38.06
C LEU A 123 17.72 -16.14 39.37
N GLY A 124 16.72 -15.77 40.19
CA GLY A 124 16.93 -15.18 41.51
C GLY A 124 17.54 -16.15 42.53
N ASP A 125 17.12 -17.41 42.51
CA ASP A 125 17.66 -18.45 43.41
C ASP A 125 19.04 -18.96 42.97
N SER A 126 19.34 -18.93 41.68
CA SER A 126 20.68 -19.31 41.16
C SER A 126 21.75 -18.26 41.50
N LEU A 127 21.38 -16.97 41.55
CA LEU A 127 22.31 -15.89 41.91
C LEU A 127 22.58 -15.80 43.43
N ARG A 128 21.64 -16.25 44.29
CA ARG A 128 21.87 -16.32 45.74
C ARG A 128 22.78 -17.48 46.15
N ARG A 129 22.85 -18.56 45.37
CA ARG A 129 23.74 -19.71 45.65
C ARG A 129 25.19 -19.50 45.21
N LEU A 130 25.47 -18.51 44.37
CA LEU A 130 26.83 -18.20 43.89
C LEU A 130 27.53 -17.07 44.68
N GLY A 131 26.84 -16.41 45.62
CA GLY A 131 27.37 -15.30 46.42
C GLY A 131 27.73 -15.62 47.88
N GLY A 132 27.72 -16.89 48.29
CA GLY A 132 28.05 -17.32 49.65
C GLY A 132 29.35 -18.12 49.72
N LEU A 133 30.48 -17.42 49.72
CA LEU A 133 31.77 -17.92 50.20
C LEU A 133 32.26 -16.93 51.27
N ASP A 134 31.94 -17.24 52.52
CA ASP A 134 32.91 -17.28 53.62
C ASP A 134 32.78 -18.69 54.25
#